data_AF-A0A645EA15-F1
#
_entry.id   AF-A0A645EA15-F1
#
_cell.length_a   1.000
_cell.length_b   1.000
_cell.length_c   1.000
_cell.angle_alpha   90.00
_cell.angle_beta   90.00
_cell.angle_gamma   90.00
#
_symmetry.space_group_name_H-M   'P 1'
#
loop_
_entity.id
_entity.type
_entity.pdbx_description
1 polymer ?
#
loop_
_entity_poly.entity_id
_entity_poly.type
_entity_poly.pdbx_seq_one_letter_code
_entity_poly.pdbx_strand_id
1 'polypeptide(L)'
;MAEFDNFRKRSIKERSDLIKYAGEEVLKKVLPLIDDFERALQAMETAEDVKAVKEGVDLIYSKFMSFLNENGVTVIPTENEEFSTDLHEAVTTFPAPSEELKGKIIDCVSKGYTLNEKVIRYAKVVVGE
;
A
#
# COMPACT_ATOMS: atom_id res chain seq x y z
N MET A 1 -42.19 -21.47 -10.40
CA MET A 1 -41.83 -20.10 -10.85
C MET A 1 -41.61 -19.15 -9.68
N ALA A 2 -42.56 -18.99 -8.74
CA ALA A 2 -42.40 -18.07 -7.60
C ALA A 2 -41.21 -18.39 -6.67
N GLU A 3 -40.94 -19.66 -6.38
CA GLU A 3 -39.77 -20.06 -5.57
C GLU A 3 -38.44 -19.75 -6.25
N PHE A 4 -38.38 -19.90 -7.58
CA PHE A 4 -37.20 -19.60 -8.37
C PHE A 4 -36.93 -18.09 -8.42
N ASP A 5 -37.98 -17.27 -8.59
CA ASP A 5 -37.85 -15.80 -8.56
C ASP A 5 -37.47 -15.27 -7.16
N ASN A 6 -38.01 -15.88 -6.10
CA ASN A 6 -37.63 -15.54 -4.73
C ASN A 6 -36.18 -15.93 -4.42
N PHE A 7 -35.74 -17.11 -4.86
CA PHE A 7 -34.35 -17.54 -4.75
C PHE A 7 -33.42 -16.57 -5.50
N ARG A 8 -33.74 -16.24 -6.76
CA ARG A 8 -32.96 -15.30 -7.58
C ARG A 8 -32.85 -13.92 -6.93
N LYS A 9 -33.95 -13.36 -6.42
CA LYS A 9 -33.95 -12.07 -5.72
C LYS A 9 -33.07 -12.11 -4.46
N ARG A 10 -33.14 -13.19 -3.68
CA ARG A 10 -32.29 -13.38 -2.50
C ARG A 10 -30.81 -13.48 -2.86
N SER A 11 -30.45 -14.28 -3.86
CA SER A 11 -29.05 -14.41 -4.30
C SER A 11 -28.46 -13.11 -4.84
N ILE A 12 -29.26 -12.29 -5.54
CA ILE A 12 -28.83 -10.96 -5.99
C ILE A 12 -28.56 -10.06 -4.78
N LYS A 13 -29.44 -10.08 -3.78
CA LYS A 13 -29.28 -9.30 -2.56
C LYS A 13 -28.03 -9.74 -1.78
N GLU A 14 -27.84 -11.04 -1.56
CA GLU A 14 -26.66 -11.58 -0.88
C GLU A 14 -25.36 -11.19 -1.60
N ARG A 15 -25.31 -11.30 -2.93
CA ARG A 15 -24.15 -10.84 -3.72
C ARG A 15 -23.93 -9.34 -3.58
N SER A 16 -25.00 -8.55 -3.59
CA SER A 16 -24.91 -7.10 -3.40
C SER A 16 -24.38 -6.75 -2.01
N ASP A 17 -24.86 -7.43 -0.97
CA ASP A 17 -24.42 -7.22 0.41
C ASP A 17 -22.95 -7.65 0.56
N LEU A 18 -22.54 -8.78 -0.01
CA LEU A 18 -21.13 -9.19 -0.02
C LEU A 18 -20.22 -8.13 -0.64
N ILE A 19 -20.58 -7.55 -1.78
CA ILE A 19 -19.78 -6.48 -2.40
C ILE A 19 -19.79 -5.22 -1.53
N LYS A 20 -20.95 -4.86 -0.97
CA LYS A 20 -21.12 -3.67 -0.14
C LYS A 20 -20.30 -3.73 1.15
N TYR A 21 -20.14 -4.91 1.74
CA TYR A 21 -19.45 -5.12 3.01
C TYR A 21 -18.09 -5.82 2.88
N ALA A 22 -17.59 -6.07 1.66
CA ALA A 22 -16.33 -6.77 1.41
C ALA A 22 -15.12 -6.14 2.13
N GLY A 23 -15.13 -4.81 2.31
CA GLY A 23 -14.05 -4.07 2.97
C GLY A 23 -14.25 -3.86 4.47
N GLU A 24 -15.36 -4.31 5.07
CA GLU A 24 -15.73 -3.97 6.45
C GLU A 24 -14.65 -4.40 7.46
N GLU A 25 -14.15 -5.63 7.35
CA GLU A 25 -13.13 -6.15 8.25
C GLU A 25 -11.79 -5.40 8.14
N VAL A 26 -11.39 -5.02 6.92
CA VAL A 26 -10.19 -4.22 6.70
C VAL A 26 -10.36 -2.83 7.29
N LEU A 27 -11.51 -2.19 7.07
CA LEU A 27 -11.81 -0.86 7.61
C LEU A 27 -11.81 -0.86 9.14
N LYS A 28 -12.43 -1.86 9.79
CA LYS A 28 -12.40 -2.01 11.25
C LYS A 28 -10.98 -2.09 11.80
N LYS A 29 -10.08 -2.81 11.12
CA LYS A 29 -8.67 -2.92 11.50
C LYS A 29 -7.87 -1.63 11.25
N VAL A 30 -8.33 -0.76 10.36
CA VAL A 30 -7.72 0.57 10.14
C VAL A 30 -8.11 1.58 11.22
N LEU A 31 -9.30 1.47 11.82
CA LEU A 31 -9.78 2.46 12.82
C LEU A 31 -8.78 2.72 13.97
N PRO A 32 -8.12 1.71 14.57
CA PRO A 32 -7.11 1.95 15.61
C PRO A 32 -5.90 2.76 15.15
N LEU A 33 -5.61 2.82 13.85
CA LEU A 33 -4.57 3.68 13.30
C LEU A 33 -5.05 5.13 13.22
N ILE A 34 -6.33 5.35 12.88
CA ILE A 34 -6.94 6.68 12.91
C ILE A 34 -6.92 7.23 14.33
N ASP A 35 -7.28 6.42 15.32
CA ASP A 35 -7.22 6.81 16.74
C ASP A 35 -5.80 7.24 17.17
N ASP A 36 -4.76 6.59 16.63
CA ASP A 36 -3.37 6.97 16.91
C ASP A 36 -2.97 8.26 16.19
N PHE A 37 -3.43 8.47 14.94
CA PHE A 37 -3.23 9.73 14.23
C PHE A 37 -3.90 10.91 14.94
N GLU A 38 -5.15 10.75 15.39
CA GLU A 38 -5.87 11.79 16.13
C GLU A 38 -5.12 12.14 17.43
N ARG A 39 -4.64 11.14 18.16
CA ARG A 39 -3.83 11.35 19.37
C ARG A 39 -2.52 12.07 19.09
N ALA A 40 -1.83 11.71 18.01
CA ALA A 40 -0.60 12.39 17.62
C ALA A 40 -0.86 13.84 17.19
N LEU A 41 -1.94 14.10 16.44
CA LEU A 41 -2.34 15.45 16.06
C LEU A 41 -2.61 16.34 17.28
N GLN A 42 -3.34 15.82 18.27
CA GLN A 42 -3.57 16.53 19.54
C GLN A 42 -2.27 16.81 20.30
N ALA A 43 -1.37 15.82 20.38
CA ALA A 43 -0.09 15.99 21.05
C ALA A 43 0.79 17.07 20.37
N MET A 44 0.72 17.17 19.04
CA MET A 44 1.47 18.15 18.25
C MET A 44 1.02 19.60 18.48
N GLU A 45 -0.21 19.85 18.92
CA GLU A 45 -0.70 21.22 19.19
C GLU A 45 0.10 21.92 20.30
N THR A 46 0.70 21.16 21.20
CA THR A 46 1.47 21.68 22.35
C THR A 46 2.92 21.21 22.33
N ALA A 47 3.36 20.58 21.24
CA ALA A 47 4.71 20.03 21.14
C ALA A 47 5.75 21.12 20.87
N GLU A 48 6.75 21.20 21.73
CA GLU A 48 7.90 22.10 21.57
C GLU A 48 9.14 21.37 21.00
N ASP A 49 9.16 20.03 21.07
CA ASP A 49 10.25 19.19 20.59
C ASP A 49 9.89 18.49 19.27
N VAL A 50 10.52 18.95 18.18
CA VAL A 50 10.39 18.35 16.84
C VAL A 50 10.81 16.89 16.80
N LYS A 51 11.77 16.47 17.64
CA LYS A 51 12.24 15.09 17.69
C LYS A 51 11.15 14.16 18.23
N ALA A 52 10.52 14.54 19.34
CA ALA A 52 9.40 13.80 19.91
C ALA A 52 8.22 13.68 18.93
N VAL A 53 7.91 14.76 18.19
CA VAL A 53 6.90 14.74 17.14
C VAL A 53 7.26 13.74 16.04
N LYS A 54 8.50 13.78 15.54
CA LYS A 54 8.97 12.84 14.51
C LYS A 54 8.87 11.39 14.97
N GLU A 55 9.31 11.08 16.19
CA GLU A 55 9.25 9.73 16.75
C GLU A 55 7.80 9.20 16.83
N GLY A 56 6.85 10.07 17.20
CA GLY A 56 5.42 9.73 17.20
C GLY A 56 4.88 9.41 15.80
N VAL A 57 5.25 10.21 14.79
CA VAL A 57 4.87 9.96 13.39
C VAL A 57 5.49 8.67 12.86
N ASP A 58 6.77 8.42 13.15
CA ASP A 58 7.48 7.21 12.74
C ASP A 58 6.85 5.94 13.35
N LEU A 59 6.35 6.03 14.59
CA LEU A 59 5.63 4.93 15.25
C LEU A 59 4.31 4.60 14.53
N ILE A 60 3.52 5.62 14.18
CA ILE A 60 2.25 5.44 13.45
C ILE A 60 2.51 4.87 12.06
N TYR A 61 3.50 5.40 11.35
CA TYR A 61 3.91 4.88 10.05
C TYR A 61 4.31 3.41 10.14
N SER A 62 5.12 3.04 11.13
CA SER A 62 5.56 1.65 11.36
C SER A 62 4.36 0.73 11.62
N LYS A 63 3.41 1.15 12.47
CA LYS A 63 2.18 0.41 12.73
C LYS A 63 1.34 0.23 11.45
N PHE A 64 1.26 1.26 10.61
CA PHE A 64 0.53 1.16 9.34
C PHE A 64 1.19 0.18 8.37
N MET A 65 2.52 0.20 8.27
CA MET A 65 3.27 -0.75 7.44
C MET A 65 3.07 -2.19 7.91
N SER A 66 3.06 -2.44 9.22
CA SER A 66 2.72 -3.75 9.78
C SER A 66 1.30 -4.16 9.44
N PHE A 67 0.32 -3.26 9.60
CA PHE A 67 -1.07 -3.52 9.22
C PHE A 67 -1.19 -3.90 7.74
N LEU A 68 -0.50 -3.19 6.84
CA LEU A 68 -0.49 -3.52 5.41
C LEU A 68 0.04 -4.94 5.19
N ASN A 69 1.19 -5.28 5.78
CA ASN A 69 1.81 -6.59 5.67
C ASN A 69 0.89 -7.73 6.17
N GLU A 70 0.28 -7.55 7.35
CA GLU A 70 -0.68 -8.51 7.93
C GLU A 70 -1.93 -8.74 7.07
N ASN A 71 -2.29 -7.78 6.22
CA ASN A 71 -3.40 -7.91 5.27
C ASN A 71 -2.92 -8.21 3.84
N GLY A 72 -1.70 -8.73 3.70
CA GLY A 72 -1.12 -9.22 2.44
C GLY A 72 -0.54 -8.13 1.54
N VAL A 73 -0.50 -6.88 1.97
CA VAL A 73 0.08 -5.79 1.17
C VAL A 73 1.58 -5.68 1.46
N THR A 74 2.41 -5.91 0.43
CA THR A 74 3.87 -5.83 0.56
C THR A 74 4.47 -4.83 -0.42
N VAL A 75 5.60 -4.22 -0.04
CA VAL A 75 6.34 -3.29 -0.90
C VAL A 75 7.12 -4.08 -1.93
N ILE A 76 7.07 -3.65 -3.19
CA ILE A 76 7.92 -4.18 -4.25
C ILE A 76 9.35 -3.67 -4.03
N PRO A 77 10.36 -4.55 -3.83
CA PRO A 77 11.75 -4.14 -3.68
C PRO A 77 12.28 -3.48 -4.95
N THR A 78 13.05 -2.41 -4.79
CA THR A 78 13.63 -1.66 -5.93
C THR A 78 15.10 -1.35 -5.74
N GLU A 79 15.63 -1.37 -4.52
CA GLU A 79 17.02 -1.04 -4.24
C GLU A 79 17.92 -2.21 -4.67
N ASN A 80 18.87 -1.95 -5.57
CA ASN A 80 19.79 -2.95 -6.15
C ASN A 80 19.11 -4.07 -6.95
N GLU A 81 17.85 -3.87 -7.35
CA GLU A 81 17.07 -4.84 -8.11
C GLU A 81 17.17 -4.59 -9.63
N GLU A 82 16.94 -5.65 -10.40
CA GLU A 82 16.80 -5.56 -11.85
C GLU A 82 15.43 -4.98 -12.25
N PHE A 83 15.41 -4.22 -13.35
CA PHE A 83 14.14 -3.76 -13.89
C PHE A 83 13.32 -4.94 -14.44
N SER A 84 12.01 -4.93 -14.19
CA SER A 84 11.08 -5.96 -14.64
C SER A 84 9.73 -5.31 -14.89
N THR A 85 9.19 -5.46 -16.10
CA THR A 85 7.87 -4.90 -16.45
C THR A 85 6.72 -5.52 -15.66
N ASP A 86 6.94 -6.69 -15.05
CA ASP A 86 5.93 -7.36 -14.23
C ASP A 86 5.74 -6.68 -12.87
N LEU A 87 6.74 -5.94 -12.39
CA LEU A 87 6.78 -5.31 -11.06
C LEU A 87 6.99 -3.80 -11.11
N HIS A 88 7.55 -3.30 -12.21
CA HIS A 88 8.09 -1.95 -12.32
C HIS A 88 7.55 -1.21 -13.54
N GLU A 89 7.38 0.10 -13.38
CA GLU A 89 7.07 1.06 -14.43
C GLU A 89 8.28 1.99 -14.58
N ALA A 90 9.01 1.90 -15.69
CA ALA A 90 10.13 2.80 -15.96
C ALA A 90 9.59 4.19 -16.35
N VAL A 91 9.83 5.19 -15.50
CA VAL A 91 9.40 6.57 -15.75
C VAL A 91 10.36 7.27 -16.71
N THR A 92 11.65 6.98 -16.58
CA THR A 92 12.72 7.50 -17.44
C THR A 92 13.95 6.62 -17.32
N THR A 93 14.87 6.77 -18.28
CA THR A 93 16.23 6.21 -18.20
C THR A 93 17.24 7.32 -17.91
N PHE A 94 18.39 6.95 -17.35
CA PHE A 94 19.56 7.81 -17.18
C PHE A 94 20.82 7.01 -17.52
N PRO A 95 21.90 7.66 -18.01
CA PRO A 95 23.17 6.98 -18.22
C PRO A 95 23.62 6.26 -16.94
N ALA A 96 23.93 4.97 -17.06
CA ALA A 96 24.35 4.19 -15.90
C ALA A 96 25.61 4.80 -15.25
N PRO A 97 25.62 5.05 -13.92
CA PRO A 97 26.80 5.59 -13.22
C PRO A 97 27.99 4.63 -13.23
N SER A 98 27.73 3.34 -13.43
CA SER A 98 28.70 2.26 -13.58
C SER A 98 28.08 1.16 -14.45
N GLU A 99 28.92 0.31 -15.05
CA GLU A 99 28.41 -0.79 -15.89
C GLU A 99 27.57 -1.81 -15.11
N GLU A 100 27.77 -1.93 -13.80
CA GLU A 100 26.99 -2.82 -12.93
C GLU A 100 25.54 -2.37 -12.77
N LEU A 101 25.24 -1.10 -13.06
CA LEU A 101 23.91 -0.49 -12.95
C LEU A 101 23.18 -0.41 -14.29
N LYS A 102 23.81 -0.82 -15.38
CA LYS A 102 23.18 -0.88 -16.69
C LYS A 102 22.02 -1.89 -16.68
N GLY A 103 20.82 -1.45 -17.05
CA GLY A 103 19.58 -2.23 -16.99
C GLY A 103 19.00 -2.42 -15.59
N LYS A 104 19.63 -1.87 -14.54
CA LYS A 104 19.14 -1.97 -13.15
C LYS A 104 18.35 -0.73 -12.75
N ILE A 105 17.59 -0.88 -11.66
CA ILE A 105 16.93 0.26 -11.01
C ILE A 105 18.00 1.08 -10.30
N ILE A 106 18.09 2.35 -10.66
CA ILE A 106 19.01 3.31 -10.03
C ILE A 106 18.32 4.20 -9.02
N ASP A 107 17.00 4.41 -9.16
CA ASP A 107 16.19 5.19 -8.22
C ASP A 107 14.72 4.75 -8.23
N CYS A 108 14.06 4.91 -7.09
CA CYS A 108 12.64 4.59 -6.89
C CYS A 108 11.85 5.89 -6.64
N VAL A 109 11.25 6.40 -7.70
CA VAL A 109 10.41 7.61 -7.65
C VAL A 109 9.16 7.37 -6.82
N SER A 110 8.61 6.15 -6.88
CA SER A 110 7.43 5.79 -6.11
C SER A 110 7.37 4.30 -5.82
N LYS A 111 7.19 3.95 -4.54
CA LYS A 111 7.07 2.55 -4.12
C LYS A 111 5.91 1.85 -4.82
N GLY A 112 6.19 0.63 -5.26
CA GLY A 112 5.20 -0.32 -5.74
C GLY A 112 4.69 -1.19 -4.60
N TYR A 113 3.52 -1.80 -4.80
CA TYR A 113 2.89 -2.68 -3.83
C TYR A 113 2.20 -3.87 -4.51
N THR A 114 2.32 -5.02 -3.88
CA THR A 114 1.50 -6.20 -4.18
C THR A 114 0.43 -6.38 -3.11
N LEU A 115 -0.69 -6.99 -3.47
CA LEU A 115 -1.64 -7.62 -2.56
C LEU A 115 -1.55 -9.13 -2.79
N ASN A 116 -0.98 -9.82 -1.82
CA ASN A 116 -0.47 -11.18 -1.97
C ASN A 116 0.50 -11.20 -3.16
N GLU A 117 0.20 -11.98 -4.19
CA GLU A 117 1.01 -12.10 -5.40
C GLU A 117 0.61 -11.10 -6.50
N LYS A 118 -0.52 -10.40 -6.33
CA LYS A 118 -1.05 -9.50 -7.36
C LYS A 118 -0.47 -8.10 -7.21
N VAL A 119 0.18 -7.59 -8.25
CA VAL A 119 0.57 -6.17 -8.29
C VAL A 119 -0.68 -5.29 -8.27
N ILE A 120 -0.77 -4.43 -7.27
CA ILE A 120 -1.84 -3.42 -7.14
C ILE A 120 -1.34 -2.01 -7.45
N ARG A 121 -0.01 -1.83 -7.45
CA ARG A 121 0.68 -0.62 -7.90
C ARG A 121 2.09 -0.99 -8.32
N TYR A 122 2.45 -0.71 -9.57
CA TYR A 122 3.83 -0.87 -10.04
C TYR A 122 4.75 0.13 -9.33
N ALA A 123 5.99 -0.28 -9.06
CA ALA A 123 6.99 0.68 -8.58
C ALA A 123 7.43 1.56 -9.74
N LYS A 124 7.34 2.87 -9.57
CA LYS A 124 7.80 3.84 -10.57
C LYS A 124 9.29 4.06 -10.36
N VAL A 125 10.09 3.69 -11.34
CA VAL A 125 11.55 3.62 -11.20
C VAL A 125 12.27 4.36 -12.31
N VAL A 126 13.52 4.70 -12.03
CA VAL A 126 14.50 5.15 -13.02
C VAL A 126 15.44 3.98 -13.31
N VAL A 127 15.70 3.74 -14.59
CA VAL A 127 16.55 2.61 -15.04
C VAL A 127 17.85 3.13 -15.62
N GLY A 128 18.96 2.48 -15.30
CA GLY A 128 20.26 2.76 -15.92
C GLY A 128 20.30 2.28 -17.37
N GLU A 129 20.71 3.13 -18.29
CA GLU A 129 20.93 2.84 -19.72
C GLU A 129 22.42 2.67 -20.07
#